data_AF-A0A7Y5QXB5-F1
#
_entry.id   AF-A0A7Y5QXB5-F1
#
_cell.length_a   1.000
_cell.length_b   1.000
_cell.length_c   1.000
_cell.angle_alpha   90.00
_cell.angle_beta   90.00
_cell.angle_gamma   90.00
#
_symmetry.space_group_name_H-M   'P 1'
#
loop_
_entity.id
_entity.type
_entity.pdbx_description
1 polymer ?
#
loop_
_entity_poly.entity_id
_entity_poly.type
_entity_poly.pdbx_seq_one_letter_code
_entity_poly.pdbx_strand_id
1 'polypeptide(L)'
;MTDASLAERPTLRGVLHAVAFVVSCVVGVLFVAAAPAGHALAAAAFAVSASVMLGTSALYHRVRWSPSRRLWMRRADHAGVFLLIAGTYTPVALISLHGAWRTTVLAIVWTGAAAATVTKMCWIRSPKWVSVVIGIALGWVG
;
A
#
# COMPACT_ATOMS: atom_id res chain seq x y z
N MET A 1 -25.16 17.47 31.16
CA MET A 1 -25.58 16.83 29.90
C MET A 1 -25.12 17.75 28.77
N THR A 2 -23.92 17.51 28.23
CA THR A 2 -23.42 18.22 27.06
C THR A 2 -23.18 17.17 25.99
N ASP A 3 -24.17 17.02 25.12
CA ASP A 3 -24.13 16.27 23.86
C ASP A 3 -23.09 16.89 22.92
N ALA A 4 -21.81 16.69 23.23
CA ALA A 4 -20.78 16.76 22.21
C ALA A 4 -20.96 15.51 21.36
N SER A 5 -21.72 15.67 20.26
CA SER A 5 -22.00 14.64 19.26
C SER A 5 -20.79 13.72 19.11
N LEU A 6 -20.95 12.48 19.56
CA LEU A 6 -20.09 11.36 19.25
C LEU A 6 -20.14 11.19 17.73
N ALA A 7 -19.41 11.99 16.98
CA ALA A 7 -19.12 11.69 15.59
C ALA A 7 -18.36 10.36 15.63
N GLU A 8 -19.12 9.27 15.56
CA GLU A 8 -18.62 7.91 15.63
C GLU A 8 -17.47 7.81 14.65
N ARG A 9 -16.33 7.32 15.12
CA ARG A 9 -15.18 7.07 14.26
C ARG A 9 -15.70 6.30 13.03
N PRO A 10 -15.55 6.82 11.80
CA PRO A 10 -16.13 6.17 10.62
C PRO A 10 -15.59 4.75 10.50
N THR A 11 -16.46 3.77 10.77
CA THR A 11 -16.08 2.36 10.92
C THR A 11 -16.00 1.67 9.56
N LEU A 12 -16.78 2.16 8.58
CA LEU A 12 -16.93 1.56 7.25
C LEU A 12 -15.59 1.35 6.57
N ARG A 13 -14.69 2.34 6.55
CA ARG A 13 -13.36 2.20 5.94
C ARG A 13 -12.56 1.05 6.54
N GLY A 14 -12.55 0.95 7.88
CA GLY A 14 -11.84 -0.12 8.57
C GLY A 14 -12.45 -1.50 8.30
N VAL A 15 -13.78 -1.60 8.21
CA VAL A 15 -14.48 -2.86 7.87
C VAL A 15 -14.19 -3.27 6.44
N LEU A 16 -14.30 -2.34 5.48
CA LEU A 16 -14.01 -2.59 4.08
C LEU A 16 -12.58 -3.10 3.89
N HIS A 17 -11.60 -2.46 4.52
CA HIS A 17 -10.21 -2.92 4.41
C HIS A 17 -9.95 -4.25 5.11
N ALA A 18 -10.64 -4.55 6.22
CA ALA A 18 -10.52 -5.84 6.89
C ALA A 18 -11.07 -6.98 6.03
N VAL A 19 -12.25 -6.79 5.43
CA VAL A 19 -12.84 -7.76 4.49
C VAL A 19 -11.94 -7.90 3.26
N ALA A 20 -11.51 -6.78 2.68
CA ALA A 20 -10.64 -6.77 1.51
C ALA A 20 -9.29 -7.44 1.79
N PHE A 21 -8.73 -7.32 3.00
CA PHE A 21 -7.51 -8.04 3.39
C PHE A 21 -7.68 -9.55 3.36
N VAL A 22 -8.78 -10.06 3.93
CA VAL A 22 -9.06 -11.51 3.91
C VAL A 22 -9.25 -11.99 2.47
N VAL A 23 -10.03 -11.24 1.68
CA VAL A 23 -10.23 -11.53 0.25
C VAL A 23 -8.90 -11.48 -0.51
N SER A 24 -8.05 -10.48 -0.27
CA SER A 24 -6.77 -10.33 -0.98
C SER A 24 -5.78 -11.44 -0.63
N CYS A 25 -5.78 -11.95 0.60
CA CYS A 25 -4.96 -13.10 0.98
C CYS A 25 -5.40 -14.36 0.23
N VAL A 26 -6.71 -14.66 0.23
CA VAL A 26 -7.25 -15.85 -0.46
C VAL A 26 -7.05 -15.75 -1.97
N VAL A 27 -7.52 -14.65 -2.58
CA VAL A 27 -7.39 -14.42 -4.02
C VAL A 27 -5.92 -14.30 -4.41
N GLY A 28 -5.08 -13.67 -3.59
CA GLY A 28 -3.66 -13.53 -3.85
C GLY A 28 -2.93 -14.87 -3.90
N VAL A 29 -3.19 -15.78 -2.96
CA VAL A 29 -2.63 -17.14 -2.99
C VAL A 29 -3.09 -17.89 -4.24
N LEU A 30 -4.38 -17.83 -4.56
CA LEU A 30 -4.93 -18.46 -5.77
C LEU A 30 -4.33 -17.86 -7.04
N PHE A 31 -4.15 -16.54 -7.09
CA PHE A 31 -3.59 -15.83 -8.23
C PHE A 31 -2.11 -16.20 -8.46
N VAL A 32 -1.32 -16.34 -7.40
CA VAL A 32 0.07 -16.80 -7.49
C VAL A 32 0.14 -18.26 -7.90
N ALA A 33 -0.72 -19.12 -7.33
CA ALA A 33 -0.74 -20.55 -7.65
C ALA A 33 -1.17 -20.82 -9.10
N ALA A 34 -2.06 -19.99 -9.65
CA ALA A 34 -2.53 -20.08 -11.04
C ALA A 34 -1.62 -19.33 -12.04
N ALA A 35 -0.53 -18.69 -11.58
CA ALA A 35 0.33 -17.91 -12.45
C ALA A 35 1.05 -18.82 -13.48
N PRO A 36 1.08 -18.45 -14.78
CA PRO A 36 1.84 -19.23 -15.77
C PRO A 36 3.34 -19.24 -15.44
N ALA A 37 4.07 -20.20 -16.01
CA ALA A 37 5.51 -20.33 -15.81
C ALA A 37 6.23 -18.99 -16.03
N GLY A 38 7.07 -18.60 -15.07
CA GLY A 38 7.80 -17.32 -15.08
C GLY A 38 7.05 -16.11 -14.52
N HIS A 39 5.73 -16.20 -14.28
CA HIS A 39 4.92 -15.06 -13.80
C HIS A 39 4.66 -15.06 -12.28
N ALA A 40 5.02 -16.12 -11.56
CA ALA A 40 4.73 -16.24 -10.13
C ALA A 40 5.31 -15.09 -9.30
N LEU A 41 6.52 -14.60 -9.62
CA LEU A 41 7.14 -13.46 -8.92
C LEU A 41 6.35 -12.15 -9.12
N ALA A 42 5.92 -11.90 -10.35
CA ALA A 42 5.10 -10.74 -10.71
C ALA A 42 3.75 -10.77 -9.98
N ALA A 43 3.08 -11.92 -9.99
CA ALA A 43 1.82 -12.13 -9.27
C ALA A 43 2.00 -11.97 -7.76
N ALA A 44 3.07 -12.53 -7.19
CA ALA A 44 3.35 -12.46 -5.76
C ALA A 44 3.64 -11.03 -5.30
N ALA A 45 4.41 -10.26 -6.06
CA ALA A 45 4.70 -8.86 -5.72
C ALA A 45 3.41 -8.02 -5.60
N PHE A 46 2.46 -8.20 -6.52
CA PHE A 46 1.16 -7.53 -6.45
C PHE A 46 0.31 -8.06 -5.29
N ALA A 47 0.15 -9.38 -5.17
CA ALA A 47 -0.70 -10.00 -4.15
C ALA A 47 -0.26 -9.66 -2.71
N VAL A 48 1.05 -9.71 -2.46
CA VAL A 48 1.62 -9.41 -1.14
C VAL A 48 1.50 -7.93 -0.81
N SER A 49 1.85 -7.03 -1.74
CA SER A 49 1.76 -5.58 -1.50
C SER A 49 0.32 -5.13 -1.22
N ALA A 50 -0.65 -5.64 -1.97
CA ALA A 50 -2.08 -5.37 -1.75
C ALA A 50 -2.53 -5.86 -0.36
N SER A 51 -2.17 -7.08 0.00
CA SER A 51 -2.54 -7.66 1.30
C SER A 51 -1.89 -6.91 2.46
N VAL A 52 -0.61 -6.54 2.35
CA VAL A 52 0.09 -5.75 3.38
C VAL A 52 -0.56 -4.38 3.54
N MET A 53 -0.88 -3.68 2.44
CA MET A 53 -1.57 -2.39 2.50
C MET A 53 -2.93 -2.51 3.18
N LEU A 54 -3.78 -3.44 2.72
CA LEU A 54 -5.14 -3.62 3.24
C LEU A 54 -5.13 -4.04 4.71
N GLY A 55 -4.28 -4.99 5.08
CA GLY A 55 -4.13 -5.48 6.46
C GLY A 55 -3.64 -4.37 7.41
N THR A 56 -2.62 -3.62 7.00
CA THR A 56 -2.11 -2.48 7.78
C THR A 56 -3.20 -1.43 7.99
N SER A 57 -3.98 -1.15 6.95
CA SER A 57 -5.06 -0.18 7.01
C SER A 57 -6.22 -0.64 7.90
N ALA A 58 -6.58 -1.93 7.81
CA ALA A 58 -7.56 -2.55 8.70
C ALA A 58 -7.12 -2.42 10.17
N LEU A 59 -5.87 -2.77 10.48
CA LEU A 59 -5.31 -2.65 11.83
C LEU A 59 -5.31 -1.20 12.34
N TYR A 60 -4.94 -0.25 11.49
CA TYR A 60 -4.92 1.18 11.86
C TYR A 60 -6.33 1.70 12.23
N HIS A 61 -7.36 1.33 11.46
CA HIS A 61 -8.72 1.82 11.65
C HIS A 61 -9.54 1.05 12.70
N ARG A 62 -9.25 -0.23 12.93
CA ARG A 62 -10.06 -1.11 13.79
C ARG A 62 -9.52 -1.23 15.22
N VAL A 63 -8.20 -1.15 15.43
CA VAL A 63 -7.61 -1.34 16.77
C VAL A 63 -7.55 -0.02 17.55
N ARG A 64 -7.78 -0.10 18.86
CA ARG A 64 -7.63 1.03 19.79
C ARG A 64 -6.17 1.14 20.23
N TRP A 65 -5.39 1.94 19.50
CA TRP A 65 -3.98 2.20 19.79
C TRP A 65 -3.78 3.32 20.83
N SER A 66 -2.72 3.21 21.64
CA SER A 66 -2.20 4.35 22.42
C SER A 66 -1.75 5.49 21.48
N PRO A 67 -1.69 6.75 21.94
CA PRO A 67 -1.37 7.89 21.07
C PRO A 67 -0.08 7.72 20.25
N SER A 68 0.99 7.22 20.86
CA SER A 68 2.27 6.97 20.20
C SER A 68 2.18 5.85 19.15
N ARG A 69 1.55 4.72 19.47
CA ARG A 69 1.37 3.60 18.54
C ARG A 69 0.44 3.98 17.38
N ARG A 70 -0.59 4.79 17.63
CA ARG A 70 -1.49 5.29 16.59
C ARG A 70 -0.75 6.11 15.55
N LEU A 71 0.24 6.90 15.97
CA LEU A 71 1.06 7.69 15.06
C LEU A 71 1.89 6.80 14.14
N TRP A 72 2.52 5.75 14.67
CA TRP A 72 3.26 4.77 13.87
C TRP A 72 2.35 3.99 12.91
N MET A 73 1.19 3.51 13.39
CA MET A 73 0.22 2.82 12.52
C MET A 73 -0.32 3.71 11.42
N ARG A 74 -0.51 5.00 11.67
CA ARG A 74 -0.88 5.98 10.63
C ARG A 74 0.23 6.15 9.58
N ARG A 75 1.50 6.03 9.96
CA ARG A 75 2.62 6.09 9.00
C ARG A 75 2.70 4.81 8.18
N ALA A 76 2.54 3.66 8.82
CA ALA A 76 2.48 2.37 8.14
C ALA A 76 1.32 2.30 7.14
N ASP A 77 0.12 2.75 7.53
CA ASP A 77 -1.06 2.84 6.66
C ASP A 77 -0.78 3.67 5.40
N HIS A 78 -0.18 4.84 5.55
CA HIS A 78 0.19 5.66 4.40
C HIS A 78 1.34 5.08 3.57
N ALA A 79 2.33 4.45 4.21
CA ALA A 79 3.43 3.81 3.50
C ALA A 79 2.97 2.62 2.66
N GLY A 80 1.92 1.91 3.11
CA GLY A 80 1.31 0.81 2.37
C GLY A 80 0.87 1.20 0.96
N VAL A 81 0.44 2.45 0.74
CA VAL A 81 0.07 2.93 -0.60
C VAL A 81 1.28 2.96 -1.53
N PHE A 82 2.44 3.41 -1.07
CA PHE A 82 3.66 3.44 -1.88
C PHE A 82 4.15 2.03 -2.22
N LEU A 83 4.04 1.11 -1.26
CA LEU A 83 4.34 -0.30 -1.50
C LEU A 83 3.40 -0.91 -2.56
N LEU A 84 2.10 -0.61 -2.48
CA LEU A 84 1.14 -1.09 -3.48
C LEU A 84 1.43 -0.51 -4.87
N ILE A 85 1.79 0.77 -5.00
CA ILE A 85 2.18 1.37 -6.29
C ILE A 85 3.32 0.55 -6.94
N ALA A 86 4.41 0.29 -6.20
CA ALA A 86 5.51 -0.53 -6.72
C ALA A 86 5.08 -1.96 -7.05
N GLY A 87 4.23 -2.56 -6.21
CA GLY A 87 3.67 -3.90 -6.43
C GLY A 87 2.76 -4.00 -7.65
N THR A 88 2.00 -2.95 -7.99
CA THR A 88 1.15 -2.88 -9.19
C THR A 88 1.96 -2.72 -10.48
N TYR A 89 3.03 -1.93 -10.45
CA TYR A 89 3.91 -1.79 -11.62
C TYR A 89 4.78 -3.02 -11.88
N THR A 90 5.07 -3.83 -10.86
CA THR A 90 5.93 -5.01 -11.00
C THR A 90 5.43 -6.02 -12.06
N PRO A 91 4.16 -6.47 -12.07
CA PRO A 91 3.67 -7.34 -13.14
C PRO A 91 3.65 -6.63 -14.50
N VAL A 92 3.29 -5.35 -14.58
CA VAL A 92 3.35 -4.59 -15.85
C VAL A 92 4.76 -4.59 -16.41
N ALA A 93 5.76 -4.30 -15.57
CA ALA A 93 7.15 -4.24 -16.01
C ALA A 93 7.74 -5.62 -16.34
N LEU A 94 7.47 -6.64 -15.53
CA LEU A 94 8.05 -7.98 -15.75
C LEU A 94 7.40 -8.74 -16.90
N ILE A 95 6.12 -8.48 -17.20
CA ILE A 95 5.34 -9.22 -18.20
C ILE A 95 5.25 -8.45 -19.53
N SER A 96 5.03 -7.13 -19.48
CA SER A 96 4.72 -6.33 -20.68
C SER A 96 5.90 -5.51 -21.19
N LEU A 97 6.87 -5.16 -20.33
CA LEU A 97 8.01 -4.33 -20.72
C LEU A 97 9.26 -5.18 -21.02
N HIS A 98 10.09 -4.64 -21.91
CA HIS A 98 11.28 -5.30 -22.41
C HIS A 98 12.51 -4.39 -22.32
N GLY A 99 13.70 -4.98 -22.29
CA GLY A 99 14.97 -4.25 -22.30
C GLY A 99 15.09 -3.18 -21.21
N ALA A 100 15.56 -1.99 -21.59
CA ALA A 100 15.79 -0.86 -20.69
C ALA A 100 14.51 -0.30 -20.04
N TRP A 101 13.35 -0.43 -20.70
CA TRP A 101 12.08 0.05 -20.14
C TRP A 101 11.68 -0.73 -18.90
N ARG A 102 11.82 -2.07 -18.93
CA ARG A 102 11.56 -2.94 -17.77
C ARG A 102 12.40 -2.54 -16.57
N THR A 103 13.71 -2.38 -16.76
CA THR A 103 14.63 -2.06 -15.65
C THR A 103 14.42 -0.64 -15.15
N THR A 104 14.18 0.32 -16.03
CA THR A 104 13.96 1.72 -15.66
C THR A 104 12.68 1.89 -14.85
N VAL A 105 11.56 1.33 -15.31
CA VAL A 105 10.28 1.41 -14.58
C VAL A 105 10.40 0.74 -13.21
N LEU A 106 10.96 -0.49 -13.14
CA LEU A 106 11.17 -1.16 -11.85
C LEU A 106 12.06 -0.35 -10.91
N ALA A 107 13.16 0.22 -11.41
CA ALA A 107 14.05 1.04 -10.61
C ALA A 107 13.32 2.27 -10.05
N ILE A 108 12.60 3.02 -10.90
CA ILE A 108 11.88 4.24 -10.49
C ILE A 108 10.82 3.91 -9.44
N VAL A 109 9.96 2.92 -9.69
CA VAL A 109 8.83 2.65 -8.78
C VAL A 109 9.29 2.08 -7.44
N TRP A 110 10.28 1.19 -7.41
CA TRP A 110 10.77 0.62 -6.16
C TRP A 110 11.66 1.58 -5.36
N THR A 111 12.56 2.31 -6.01
CA THR A 111 13.38 3.32 -5.30
C THR A 111 12.52 4.48 -4.83
N GLY A 112 11.57 4.92 -5.65
CA GLY A 112 10.59 5.93 -5.30
C GLY A 112 9.70 5.52 -4.13
N ALA A 113 9.16 4.30 -4.15
CA ALA A 113 8.37 3.77 -3.04
C ALA A 113 9.18 3.65 -1.74
N ALA A 114 10.45 3.23 -1.83
CA ALA A 114 11.36 3.17 -0.70
C ALA A 114 11.63 4.58 -0.12
N ALA A 115 11.98 5.55 -0.98
CA ALA A 115 12.20 6.94 -0.58
C ALA A 115 10.94 7.57 0.04
N ALA A 116 9.77 7.33 -0.53
CA ALA A 116 8.48 7.78 -0.01
C ALA A 116 8.18 7.19 1.37
N THR A 117 8.44 5.89 1.54
CA THR A 117 8.27 5.17 2.81
C THR A 117 9.20 5.72 3.88
N VAL A 118 10.50 5.88 3.57
CA VAL A 118 11.49 6.46 4.49
C VAL A 118 11.08 7.89 4.89
N THR A 119 10.71 8.73 3.91
CA THR A 119 10.21 10.09 4.17
C THR A 119 9.04 10.05 5.13
N LYS A 120 8.10 9.11 4.95
CA LYS A 120 6.93 9.01 5.83
C LYS A 120 7.26 8.53 7.24
N MET A 121 8.24 7.65 7.37
CA MET A 121 8.67 7.11 8.65
C MET A 121 9.52 8.10 9.44
N CYS A 122 10.39 8.85 8.79
CA CYS A 122 11.31 9.80 9.43
C CYS A 122 10.67 11.20 9.63
N TRP A 123 9.83 11.68 8.72
CA TRP A 123 9.25 13.02 8.80
C TRP A 123 7.84 13.02 9.42
N ILE A 124 7.80 13.05 10.76
CA ILE A 124 6.59 12.93 11.59
C ILE A 124 5.47 13.92 11.22
N ARG A 125 5.84 15.17 10.93
CA ARG A 125 4.93 16.29 10.66
C ARG A 125 4.95 16.71 9.19
N SER A 126 5.29 15.81 8.26
CA SER A 126 5.29 16.09 6.82
C SER A 126 3.96 16.72 6.38
N PRO A 127 3.95 17.79 5.56
CA PRO A 127 2.73 18.30 4.96
C PRO A 127 1.99 17.21 4.17
N LYS A 128 0.65 17.24 4.16
CA LYS A 128 -0.16 16.20 3.49
C LYS A 128 0.12 16.13 1.98
N TRP A 129 0.35 17.28 1.34
CA TRP A 129 0.59 17.38 -0.10
C TRP A 129 1.83 16.62 -0.57
N VAL A 130 2.86 16.47 0.29
CA VAL A 130 4.09 15.72 -0.06
C VAL A 130 3.75 14.27 -0.42
N SER A 131 2.95 13.60 0.41
CA SER A 131 2.54 12.22 0.14
C SER A 131 1.67 12.11 -1.11
N VAL A 132 0.83 13.12 -1.39
CA VAL A 132 -0.02 13.16 -2.58
C VAL A 132 0.83 13.32 -3.85
N VAL A 133 1.74 14.29 -3.87
CA VAL A 133 2.61 14.55 -5.02
C VAL A 133 3.48 13.33 -5.32
N ILE A 134 4.11 12.73 -4.30
CA ILE A 134 4.92 11.52 -4.48
C ILE A 134 4.05 10.37 -5.00
N GLY A 135 2.86 10.16 -4.44
CA GLY A 135 1.95 9.11 -4.87
C GLY A 135 1.51 9.28 -6.33
N ILE A 136 1.14 10.49 -6.74
CA ILE A 136 0.75 10.79 -8.12
C ILE A 136 1.94 10.62 -9.08
N ALA A 137 3.11 11.18 -8.73
CA ALA A 137 4.29 11.09 -9.57
C ALA A 137 4.70 9.63 -9.81
N LEU A 138 4.71 8.79 -8.76
CA LEU A 138 5.02 7.37 -8.89
C LEU A 138 3.92 6.60 -9.63
N GLY A 139 2.65 6.97 -9.43
CA GLY A 139 1.50 6.37 -10.09
C GLY A 139 1.35 6.72 -11.57
N TRP A 140 2.24 7.56 -12.13
CA TRP A 140 2.19 8.03 -13.53
C TRP A 140 3.49 7.73 -14.29
N VAL A 141 4.30 6.80 -13.79
CA VAL A 141 5.62 6.44 -14.37
C VAL A 141 5.48 5.66 -15.69
N GLY A 142 4.33 5.05 -15.94
CA GLY A 142 4.06 4.20 -17.11
C GLY A 142 2.97 4.75 -18.00
#